data_AF-A0A8H4LDZ8-F1
#
_entry.id   AF-A0A8H4LDZ8-F1
#
_cell.length_a   1.000
_cell.length_b   1.000
_cell.length_c   1.000
_cell.angle_alpha   90.00
_cell.angle_beta   90.00
_cell.angle_gamma   90.00
#
_symmetry.space_group_name_H-M   'P 1'
#
loop_
_entity.id
_entity.type
_entity.pdbx_description
1 polymer ?
#
loop_
_entity_poly.entity_id
_entity_poly.type
_entity_poly.pdbx_seq_one_letter_code
_entity_poly.pdbx_strand_id
1 'polypeptide(L)'
;MSRESSPETSPAKTTTSSDSDSERETSPDSSGSSVDSGDSPLNIWGESSDDDHDDGDDDLQDFDDHAALAPLGTVNGIYKIKCEYMKFMHGFSSKDLGLALRPVGSSLWAKFGLGFYEGVMYFEECPRESSGDQVWFKWRGRVEGGPIYYGGEHRGWIKFLGGGRISGWMEQFTFEGWHDPNQPPTTRRELQEFRREWNSYTKARYDKEYRDYFSRFP
;
A
#
# COMPACT_ATOMS: atom_id res chain seq x y z
N MET A 1 -8.61 56.98 35.02
CA MET A 1 -8.33 57.54 33.68
C MET A 1 -6.83 57.77 33.63
N SER A 2 -6.11 56.85 32.99
CA SER A 2 -4.64 56.74 33.05
C SER A 2 -3.97 57.39 31.85
N ARG A 3 -2.70 57.79 32.06
CA ARG A 3 -1.87 58.76 31.35
C ARG A 3 -1.28 58.32 29.99
N GLU A 4 -0.91 59.33 29.21
CA GLU A 4 0.00 59.37 28.04
C GLU A 4 1.32 58.60 28.16
N SER A 5 1.83 58.11 27.02
CA SER A 5 3.22 58.26 26.53
C SER A 5 3.36 57.76 25.06
N SER A 6 3.93 58.59 24.18
CA SER A 6 4.46 58.28 22.81
C SER A 6 5.98 57.96 22.89
N PRO A 7 6.81 57.88 21.80
CA PRO A 7 6.68 57.49 20.38
C PRO A 7 7.79 56.50 19.86
N GLU A 8 7.80 56.30 18.52
CA GLU A 8 8.71 55.61 17.57
C GLU A 8 10.24 55.54 17.82
N THR A 9 10.91 54.49 17.31
CA THR A 9 11.85 54.52 16.13
C THR A 9 12.58 53.19 15.87
N SER A 10 12.69 52.78 14.60
CA SER A 10 13.53 51.68 14.06
C SER A 10 15.02 52.09 13.92
N PRO A 11 15.97 51.18 13.59
CA PRO A 11 16.25 50.88 12.17
C PRO A 11 16.74 49.45 11.84
N ALA A 12 16.69 49.13 10.54
CA ALA A 12 17.27 47.97 9.89
C ALA A 12 18.80 48.04 9.74
N LYS A 13 19.45 46.89 9.55
CA LYS A 13 20.76 46.79 8.84
C LYS A 13 20.79 45.56 7.93
N THR A 14 20.83 45.87 6.64
CA THR A 14 21.29 45.05 5.51
C THR A 14 22.81 44.91 5.57
N THR A 15 23.36 43.73 5.23
CA THR A 15 24.69 43.61 4.62
C THR A 15 24.67 42.52 3.54
N THR A 16 25.08 42.95 2.34
CA THR A 16 25.30 42.19 1.11
C THR A 16 26.80 42.18 0.83
N SER A 17 27.36 41.06 0.36
CA SER A 17 28.45 40.96 -0.64
C SER A 17 28.85 39.47 -0.79
N SER A 18 28.66 38.82 -1.94
CA SER A 18 29.60 38.77 -3.12
C SER A 18 30.92 38.07 -2.78
N ASP A 19 31.60 37.27 -3.60
CA ASP A 19 31.48 36.57 -4.88
C ASP A 19 32.80 35.76 -4.98
N SER A 20 32.88 34.67 -5.74
CA SER A 20 34.03 34.31 -6.60
C SER A 20 33.99 32.85 -7.10
N ASP A 21 33.87 32.77 -8.42
CA ASP A 21 34.16 31.68 -9.35
C ASP A 21 35.46 30.89 -9.11
N SER A 22 35.46 29.63 -9.56
CA SER A 22 36.47 29.15 -10.51
C SER A 22 36.02 27.85 -11.20
N GLU A 23 35.95 27.96 -12.52
CA GLU A 23 35.69 26.93 -13.51
C GLU A 23 36.79 25.85 -13.53
N ARG A 24 36.43 24.62 -13.86
CA ARG A 24 37.35 23.68 -14.52
C ARG A 24 36.60 22.80 -15.49
N GLU A 25 36.75 23.13 -16.77
CA GLU A 25 36.41 22.27 -17.89
C GLU A 25 37.35 21.05 -17.96
N THR A 26 36.77 19.88 -18.25
CA THR A 26 37.42 18.82 -19.03
C THR A 26 36.34 17.86 -19.56
N SER A 27 36.13 17.87 -20.87
CA SER A 27 35.75 16.71 -21.72
C SER A 27 36.97 16.42 -22.63
N PRO A 28 37.14 15.27 -23.33
CA PRO A 28 36.20 14.22 -23.77
C PRO A 28 36.71 12.80 -23.36
N ASP A 29 36.23 11.60 -23.77
CA ASP A 29 35.46 11.12 -24.92
C ASP A 29 34.91 9.69 -24.63
N SER A 30 34.10 9.23 -25.57
CA SER A 30 33.20 8.07 -25.66
C SER A 30 33.77 6.65 -25.45
N SER A 31 32.96 5.80 -24.80
CA SER A 31 32.71 4.35 -25.05
C SER A 31 31.95 3.80 -23.82
N GLY A 32 30.72 3.30 -23.87
CA GLY A 32 30.21 2.25 -24.75
C GLY A 32 30.14 0.94 -23.97
N SER A 33 29.11 0.74 -23.13
CA SER A 33 28.45 -0.56 -22.95
C SER A 33 27.26 -0.45 -21.98
N SER A 34 26.15 -0.98 -22.48
CA SER A 34 24.90 -1.25 -21.78
C SER A 34 25.07 -2.27 -20.67
N VAL A 35 24.50 -2.00 -19.50
CA VAL A 35 23.76 -2.98 -18.69
C VAL A 35 22.69 -2.23 -17.89
N ASP A 36 21.55 -1.99 -18.55
CA ASP A 36 20.29 -1.73 -17.86
C ASP A 36 19.65 -3.09 -17.60
N SER A 37 19.51 -3.47 -16.34
CA SER A 37 18.69 -4.58 -15.90
C SER A 37 18.28 -4.33 -14.47
N GLY A 38 17.09 -3.74 -14.36
CA GLY A 38 16.13 -3.79 -13.26
C GLY A 38 16.62 -4.32 -11.92
N ASP A 39 16.93 -3.40 -11.02
CA ASP A 39 16.79 -3.64 -9.59
C ASP A 39 15.28 -3.69 -9.27
N SER A 40 14.70 -4.88 -9.39
CA SER A 40 13.32 -5.16 -9.00
C SER A 40 13.15 -4.88 -7.50
N PRO A 41 12.15 -4.07 -7.09
CA PRO A 41 11.93 -3.81 -5.68
C PRO A 41 11.37 -5.07 -4.99
N LEU A 42 12.24 -5.74 -4.23
CA LEU A 42 11.93 -6.53 -3.03
C LEU A 42 10.93 -7.71 -3.22
N ASN A 43 11.47 -8.90 -3.46
CA ASN A 43 10.82 -10.17 -3.13
C ASN A 43 10.56 -10.23 -1.60
N ILE A 44 9.41 -9.71 -1.16
CA ILE A 44 8.90 -9.89 0.22
C ILE A 44 8.32 -11.31 0.40
N TRP A 45 8.05 -12.00 -0.70
CA TRP A 45 7.32 -13.26 -0.73
C TRP A 45 8.16 -14.31 -1.48
N GLY A 46 9.02 -15.02 -0.76
CA GLY A 46 9.84 -16.09 -1.35
C GLY A 46 10.71 -16.85 -0.34
N GLU A 47 10.64 -18.19 -0.47
CA GLU A 47 11.43 -19.27 0.17
C GLU A 47 11.09 -19.69 1.61
N SER A 48 10.11 -20.59 1.74
CA SER A 48 10.30 -21.77 2.58
C SER A 48 9.61 -23.01 1.98
N SER A 49 10.25 -24.14 2.25
CA SER A 49 10.22 -25.44 1.58
C SER A 49 8.89 -26.19 1.51
N ASP A 50 8.91 -27.17 0.62
CA ASP A 50 7.86 -28.09 0.18
C ASP A 50 7.22 -28.90 1.32
N ASP A 51 5.89 -29.05 1.26
CA ASP A 51 5.19 -30.26 1.71
C ASP A 51 3.84 -30.34 0.96
N ASP A 52 3.70 -31.40 0.17
CA ASP A 52 2.51 -31.79 -0.59
C ASP A 52 1.59 -32.68 0.25
N HIS A 53 0.30 -32.67 -0.13
CA HIS A 53 -0.84 -33.52 0.31
C HIS A 53 -1.72 -32.92 1.43
N ASP A 54 -3.01 -32.68 1.14
CA ASP A 54 -4.05 -33.72 1.24
C ASP A 54 -5.42 -33.16 0.79
N ASP A 55 -6.14 -33.94 0.00
CA ASP A 55 -7.50 -33.65 -0.47
C ASP A 55 -8.49 -34.03 0.63
N GLY A 56 -9.04 -33.03 1.33
CA GLY A 56 -10.12 -33.18 2.31
C GLY A 56 -11.38 -32.48 1.83
N ASP A 57 -12.34 -33.28 1.34
CA ASP A 57 -13.77 -32.95 1.39
C ASP A 57 -14.12 -32.58 2.84
N ASP A 58 -14.63 -31.38 3.11
CA ASP A 58 -15.29 -31.10 4.38
C ASP A 58 -16.35 -30.00 4.22
N ASP A 59 -17.60 -30.44 4.39
CA ASP A 59 -18.75 -29.74 4.95
C ASP A 59 -18.89 -28.23 4.69
N LEU A 60 -19.86 -27.89 3.84
CA LEU A 60 -20.56 -26.61 3.86
C LEU A 60 -21.29 -26.44 5.20
N GLN A 61 -20.54 -26.13 6.25
CA GLN A 61 -21.10 -25.70 7.53
C GLN A 61 -21.77 -24.35 7.31
N ASP A 62 -23.08 -24.39 7.42
CA ASP A 62 -23.98 -23.27 7.67
C ASP A 62 -23.29 -22.33 8.68
N PHE A 63 -22.82 -21.18 8.19
CA PHE A 63 -22.14 -20.19 9.01
C PHE A 63 -23.16 -19.63 9.99
N ASP A 64 -23.18 -20.20 11.19
CA ASP A 64 -23.83 -19.64 12.35
C ASP A 64 -23.23 -18.24 12.59
N ASP A 65 -23.94 -17.22 12.12
CA ASP A 65 -23.68 -15.79 12.28
C ASP A 65 -23.65 -15.34 13.77
N HIS A 66 -23.77 -16.29 14.71
CA HIS A 66 -23.70 -16.09 16.16
C HIS A 66 -22.57 -16.83 16.88
N ALA A 67 -21.67 -17.51 16.16
CA ALA A 67 -20.43 -17.97 16.77
C ALA A 67 -19.63 -16.76 17.29
N ALA A 68 -19.35 -16.73 18.60
CA ALA A 68 -18.58 -15.64 19.21
C ALA A 68 -17.22 -15.51 18.50
N LEU A 69 -17.00 -14.37 17.84
CA LEU A 69 -15.75 -14.11 17.14
C LEU A 69 -14.59 -14.14 18.14
N ALA A 70 -13.47 -14.71 17.72
CA ALA A 70 -12.23 -14.62 18.48
C ALA A 70 -11.85 -13.14 18.67
N PRO A 71 -11.11 -12.77 19.73
CA PRO A 71 -10.62 -11.40 19.89
C PRO A 71 -9.85 -10.91 18.65
N LEU A 72 -9.93 -9.61 18.36
CA LEU A 72 -9.25 -9.00 17.21
C LEU A 72 -7.74 -9.30 17.20
N GLY A 73 -7.11 -9.27 18.38
CA GLY A 73 -5.67 -9.41 18.51
C GLY A 73 -4.91 -8.24 17.89
N THR A 74 -3.69 -8.51 17.41
CA THR A 74 -2.84 -7.50 16.78
C THR A 74 -3.21 -7.37 15.29
N VAL A 75 -3.71 -6.20 14.89
CA VAL A 75 -3.98 -5.87 13.47
C VAL A 75 -2.71 -5.54 12.69
N ASN A 76 -1.65 -5.11 13.40
CA ASN A 76 -0.38 -4.75 12.79
C ASN A 76 0.41 -5.98 12.36
N GLY A 77 0.78 -6.07 11.08
CA GLY A 77 1.66 -7.12 10.59
C GLY A 77 1.38 -7.54 9.16
N ILE A 78 1.91 -8.70 8.81
CA ILE A 78 1.84 -9.28 7.47
C ILE A 78 0.74 -10.33 7.45
N TYR A 79 -0.05 -10.32 6.38
CA TYR A 79 -1.15 -11.24 6.15
C TYR A 79 -0.91 -11.97 4.84
N LYS A 80 -1.02 -13.30 4.88
CA LYS A 80 -1.11 -14.15 3.70
C LYS A 80 -2.52 -14.09 3.17
N ILE A 81 -2.68 -13.94 1.86
CA ILE A 81 -3.98 -13.79 1.23
C ILE A 81 -4.28 -15.00 0.34
N LYS A 82 -5.53 -15.44 0.34
CA LYS A 82 -6.08 -16.44 -0.57
C LYS A 82 -7.20 -15.79 -1.37
N CYS A 83 -7.17 -15.96 -2.69
CA CYS A 83 -8.20 -15.47 -3.59
C CYS A 83 -8.47 -16.52 -4.66
N GLU A 84 -9.64 -17.18 -4.60
CA GLU A 84 -9.99 -18.24 -5.54
C GLU A 84 -10.11 -17.73 -6.97
N TYR A 85 -10.58 -16.50 -7.17
CA TYR A 85 -10.63 -15.88 -8.50
C TYR A 85 -9.23 -15.75 -9.11
N MET A 86 -8.26 -15.22 -8.35
CA MET A 86 -6.88 -15.05 -8.82
C MET A 86 -6.19 -16.41 -9.06
N LYS A 87 -6.47 -17.40 -8.20
CA LYS A 87 -5.96 -18.76 -8.38
C LYS A 87 -6.52 -19.41 -9.64
N PHE A 88 -7.83 -19.42 -9.81
CA PHE A 88 -8.49 -20.13 -10.90
C PHE A 88 -8.28 -19.46 -12.27
N MET A 89 -8.42 -18.13 -12.33
CA MET A 89 -8.36 -17.41 -13.60
C MET A 89 -6.92 -17.13 -14.05
N HIS A 90 -5.98 -17.03 -13.11
CA HIS A 90 -4.65 -16.49 -13.38
C HIS A 90 -3.49 -17.30 -12.79
N GLY A 91 -3.77 -18.36 -12.01
CA GLY A 91 -2.73 -19.23 -11.47
C GLY A 91 -1.96 -18.66 -10.27
N PHE A 92 -2.37 -17.52 -9.70
CA PHE A 92 -1.71 -16.98 -8.51
C PHE A 92 -2.00 -17.85 -7.28
N SER A 93 -0.95 -18.24 -6.58
CA SER A 93 -1.05 -18.96 -5.32
C SER A 93 -1.14 -17.98 -4.14
N SER A 94 -1.47 -18.47 -2.95
CA SER A 94 -1.44 -17.64 -1.73
C SER A 94 -0.03 -17.14 -1.36
N LYS A 95 1.03 -17.71 -1.94
CA LYS A 95 2.41 -17.23 -1.78
C LYS A 95 2.66 -15.94 -2.57
N ASP A 96 1.86 -15.69 -3.60
CA ASP A 96 1.98 -14.52 -4.47
C ASP A 96 1.10 -13.35 -4.00
N LEU A 97 0.26 -13.58 -2.98
CA LEU A 97 -0.75 -12.64 -2.51
C LEU A 97 -0.51 -12.26 -1.05
N GLY A 98 -0.52 -10.97 -0.76
CA GLY A 98 -0.18 -10.48 0.56
C GLY A 98 -0.68 -9.09 0.89
N LEU A 99 -0.81 -8.83 2.19
CA LEU A 99 -1.23 -7.55 2.75
C LEU A 99 -0.36 -7.22 3.97
N ALA A 100 0.19 -6.01 4.01
CA ALA A 100 0.96 -5.50 5.15
C ALA A 100 0.19 -4.37 5.81
N LEU A 101 -0.33 -4.60 7.02
CA LEU A 101 -1.18 -3.68 7.77
C LEU A 101 -0.43 -2.88 8.82
N ARG A 102 -0.69 -1.57 8.88
CA ARG A 102 -0.10 -0.63 9.84
C ARG A 102 -1.13 0.35 10.42
N PRO A 103 -1.53 0.19 11.69
CA PRO A 103 -2.33 1.19 12.40
C PRO A 103 -1.58 2.50 12.62
N VAL A 104 -2.26 3.64 12.46
CA VAL A 104 -1.73 4.99 12.70
C VAL A 104 -2.81 5.88 13.31
N GLY A 105 -2.76 6.05 14.63
CA GLY A 105 -3.80 6.78 15.34
C GLY A 105 -5.16 6.08 15.17
N SER A 106 -6.14 6.78 14.62
CA SER A 106 -7.46 6.22 14.30
C SER A 106 -7.55 5.58 12.93
N SER A 107 -6.54 5.71 12.06
CA SER A 107 -6.58 5.19 10.69
C SER A 107 -5.74 3.93 10.53
N LEU A 108 -5.98 3.17 9.48
CA LEU A 108 -5.21 1.99 9.11
C LEU A 108 -4.68 2.15 7.68
N TRP A 109 -3.41 1.81 7.49
CA TRP A 109 -2.76 1.79 6.17
C TRP A 109 -2.44 0.35 5.81
N ALA A 110 -2.55 0.02 4.53
CA ALA A 110 -2.09 -1.26 4.01
C ALA A 110 -1.26 -1.09 2.75
N LYS A 111 -0.21 -1.88 2.61
CA LYS A 111 0.36 -2.20 1.29
C LYS A 111 -0.13 -3.57 0.86
N PHE A 112 -0.51 -3.71 -0.40
CA PHE A 112 -1.07 -4.96 -0.91
C PHE A 112 -0.42 -5.37 -2.23
N GLY A 113 -0.35 -6.67 -2.44
CA GLY A 113 -0.14 -7.33 -3.73
C GLY A 113 -1.16 -8.44 -3.85
N LEU A 114 -2.12 -8.30 -4.74
CA LEU A 114 -3.25 -9.20 -4.94
C LEU A 114 -3.28 -9.67 -6.40
N GLY A 115 -2.18 -10.31 -6.81
CA GLY A 115 -1.95 -10.78 -8.18
C GLY A 115 -1.50 -9.61 -9.04
N PHE A 116 -2.22 -9.33 -10.12
CA PHE A 116 -1.92 -8.19 -11.00
C PHE A 116 -2.13 -6.83 -10.33
N TYR A 117 -2.89 -6.76 -9.24
CA TYR A 117 -3.16 -5.52 -8.53
C TYR A 117 -2.14 -5.32 -7.41
N GLU A 118 -1.43 -4.21 -7.42
CA GLU A 118 -0.56 -3.80 -6.31
C GLU A 118 -0.80 -2.33 -5.95
N GLY A 119 -0.54 -2.00 -4.68
CA GLY A 119 -0.59 -0.61 -4.24
C GLY A 119 -0.81 -0.45 -2.75
N VAL A 120 -1.53 0.62 -2.41
CA VAL A 120 -1.76 1.05 -1.03
C VAL A 120 -3.25 1.23 -0.78
N MET A 121 -3.73 0.67 0.33
CA MET A 121 -5.07 0.90 0.88
C MET A 121 -5.00 1.88 2.06
N TYR A 122 -6.01 2.73 2.16
CA TYR A 122 -6.19 3.65 3.27
C TYR A 122 -7.60 3.49 3.85
N PHE A 123 -7.65 3.17 5.14
CA PHE A 123 -8.84 3.07 5.95
C PHE A 123 -8.90 4.30 6.85
N GLU A 124 -10.01 5.01 6.82
CA GLU A 124 -10.21 6.18 7.69
C GLU A 124 -10.24 5.77 9.17
N GLU A 125 -10.80 4.58 9.43
CA GLU A 125 -10.95 3.99 10.76
C GLU A 125 -10.20 2.65 10.89
N CYS A 126 -9.49 2.49 12.01
CA CYS A 126 -8.85 1.24 12.41
C CYS A 126 -9.84 0.42 13.26
N PRO A 127 -10.08 -0.85 12.91
CA PRO A 127 -10.94 -1.72 13.71
C PRO A 127 -10.38 -1.85 15.13
N ARG A 128 -11.28 -1.84 16.11
CA ARG A 128 -10.94 -1.97 17.55
C ARG A 128 -11.33 -3.31 18.15
N GLU A 129 -12.30 -3.95 17.52
CA GLU A 129 -12.81 -5.27 17.88
C GLU A 129 -13.03 -6.09 16.62
N SER A 130 -13.12 -7.40 16.81
CA SER A 130 -13.51 -8.31 15.73
C SER A 130 -15.01 -8.20 15.50
N SER A 131 -15.40 -8.14 14.23
CA SER A 131 -16.80 -8.01 13.84
C SER A 131 -17.02 -8.58 12.44
N GLY A 132 -18.26 -8.94 12.15
CA GLY A 132 -18.73 -9.23 10.79
C GLY A 132 -18.94 -7.97 9.95
N ASP A 133 -18.69 -6.78 10.51
CA ASP A 133 -18.92 -5.50 9.87
C ASP A 133 -17.81 -5.18 8.85
N GLN A 134 -18.22 -4.51 7.78
CA GLN A 134 -17.34 -4.10 6.69
C GLN A 134 -16.60 -2.81 7.06
N VAL A 135 -15.27 -2.89 7.16
CA VAL A 135 -14.41 -1.72 7.29
C VAL A 135 -13.99 -1.27 5.88
N TRP A 136 -14.54 -0.14 5.45
CA TRP A 136 -14.31 0.40 4.11
C TRP A 136 -12.92 1.04 3.97
N PHE A 137 -12.33 0.88 2.79
CA PHE A 137 -11.09 1.53 2.42
C PHE A 137 -11.17 2.16 1.04
N LYS A 138 -10.28 3.13 0.83
CA LYS A 138 -9.91 3.63 -0.50
C LYS A 138 -8.59 3.00 -0.89
N TRP A 139 -8.36 2.75 -2.17
CA TRP A 139 -7.07 2.24 -2.63
C TRP A 139 -6.54 3.04 -3.82
N ARG A 140 -5.21 3.05 -3.96
CA ARG A 140 -4.48 3.56 -5.11
C ARG A 140 -3.40 2.57 -5.46
N GLY A 141 -3.16 2.36 -6.74
CA GLY A 141 -2.31 1.27 -7.15
C GLY A 141 -2.07 1.23 -8.64
N ARG A 142 -1.67 0.07 -9.13
CA ARG A 142 -1.59 -0.23 -10.56
C ARG A 142 -2.00 -1.67 -10.82
N VAL A 143 -2.36 -1.93 -12.06
CA VAL A 143 -2.50 -3.28 -12.60
C VAL A 143 -1.30 -3.57 -13.48
N GLU A 144 -0.75 -4.79 -13.37
CA GLU A 144 0.32 -5.22 -14.26
C GLU A 144 -0.11 -5.08 -15.74
N GLY A 145 0.71 -4.38 -16.54
CA GLY A 145 0.41 -4.10 -17.94
C GLY A 145 -0.71 -3.06 -18.17
N GLY A 146 -1.29 -2.49 -17.11
CA GLY A 146 -2.36 -1.49 -17.15
C GLY A 146 -1.93 -0.10 -16.65
N PRO A 147 -2.84 0.89 -16.73
CA PRO A 147 -2.60 2.22 -16.13
C PRO A 147 -2.64 2.15 -14.60
N ILE A 148 -2.07 3.17 -13.95
CA ILE A 148 -2.31 3.38 -12.51
C ILE A 148 -3.80 3.62 -12.22
N TYR A 149 -4.19 3.34 -10.98
CA TYR A 149 -5.51 3.60 -10.43
C TYR A 149 -5.40 4.75 -9.43
N TYR A 150 -6.18 5.80 -9.65
CA TYR A 150 -6.16 7.03 -8.88
C TYR A 150 -7.57 7.58 -8.72
N GLY A 151 -7.95 7.92 -7.49
CA GLY A 151 -9.21 8.60 -7.20
C GLY A 151 -9.85 8.14 -5.90
N GLY A 152 -11.04 8.66 -5.61
CA GLY A 152 -11.86 8.23 -4.46
C GLY A 152 -12.90 7.15 -4.79
N GLU A 153 -12.94 6.71 -6.04
CA GLU A 153 -13.89 5.74 -6.57
C GLU A 153 -13.42 4.30 -6.38
N HIS A 154 -12.09 4.10 -6.29
CA HIS A 154 -11.46 2.82 -6.02
C HIS A 154 -11.61 2.46 -4.55
N ARG A 155 -12.53 1.55 -4.27
CA ARG A 155 -12.94 1.18 -2.91
C ARG A 155 -13.01 -0.33 -2.76
N GLY A 156 -12.91 -0.75 -1.51
CA GLY A 156 -13.19 -2.11 -1.09
C GLY A 156 -13.54 -2.11 0.39
N TRP A 157 -13.70 -3.31 0.95
CA TRP A 157 -13.90 -3.48 2.37
C TRP A 157 -13.16 -4.72 2.88
N ILE A 158 -12.83 -4.69 4.18
CA ILE A 158 -12.32 -5.84 4.92
C ILE A 158 -13.14 -6.01 6.19
N LYS A 159 -13.56 -7.24 6.47
CA LYS A 159 -14.08 -7.70 7.76
C LYS A 159 -12.93 -8.26 8.58
N PHE A 160 -12.83 -7.85 9.84
CA PHE A 160 -11.80 -8.31 10.76
C PHE A 160 -12.43 -9.33 11.71
N LEU A 161 -12.26 -10.61 11.40
CA LEU A 161 -13.01 -11.71 12.03
C LEU A 161 -12.38 -12.21 13.34
N GLY A 162 -11.27 -11.62 13.76
CA GLY A 162 -10.54 -12.03 14.95
C GLY A 162 -9.62 -13.22 14.73
N GLY A 163 -8.76 -13.50 15.71
CA GLY A 163 -7.77 -14.59 15.61
C GLY A 163 -6.82 -14.44 14.42
N GLY A 164 -6.56 -13.20 13.97
CA GLY A 164 -5.76 -12.92 12.78
C GLY A 164 -6.46 -13.16 11.45
N ARG A 165 -7.75 -13.52 11.42
CA ARG A 165 -8.51 -13.78 10.18
C ARG A 165 -9.14 -12.51 9.62
N ILE A 166 -9.10 -12.39 8.30
CA ILE A 166 -9.78 -11.33 7.54
C ILE A 166 -10.52 -11.93 6.35
N SER A 167 -11.60 -11.25 5.93
CA SER A 167 -12.29 -11.49 4.66
C SER A 167 -12.51 -10.15 4.00
N GLY A 168 -12.31 -10.04 2.70
CA GLY A 168 -12.41 -8.77 2.00
C GLY A 168 -12.94 -8.88 0.59
N TRP A 169 -13.24 -7.71 0.04
CA TRP A 169 -13.65 -7.53 -1.34
C TRP A 169 -12.96 -6.29 -1.88
N MET A 170 -12.45 -6.39 -3.10
CA MET A 170 -11.85 -5.29 -3.82
C MET A 170 -12.19 -5.42 -5.31
N GLU A 171 -12.70 -4.34 -5.90
CA GLU A 171 -13.12 -4.27 -7.30
C GLU A 171 -14.14 -5.35 -7.69
N GLN A 172 -13.70 -6.53 -8.12
CA GLN A 172 -14.56 -7.61 -8.63
C GLN A 172 -14.29 -8.96 -7.99
N PHE A 173 -13.41 -9.04 -7.00
CA PHE A 173 -13.07 -10.31 -6.36
C PHE A 173 -13.10 -10.21 -4.84
N THR A 174 -13.40 -11.34 -4.21
CA THR A 174 -13.29 -11.54 -2.76
C THR A 174 -11.97 -12.24 -2.44
N PHE A 175 -11.52 -12.05 -1.21
CA PHE A 175 -10.32 -12.69 -0.70
C PHE A 175 -10.47 -12.99 0.79
N GLU A 176 -9.68 -13.95 1.26
CA GLU A 176 -9.52 -14.28 2.66
C GLU A 176 -8.06 -14.10 3.04
N GLY A 177 -7.79 -13.86 4.32
CA GLY A 177 -6.43 -13.69 4.78
C GLY A 177 -6.22 -14.07 6.23
N TRP A 178 -4.96 -14.36 6.54
CA TRP A 178 -4.53 -14.76 7.87
C TRP A 178 -3.24 -14.03 8.23
N HIS A 179 -3.21 -13.47 9.43
CA HIS A 179 -2.01 -12.89 10.02
C HIS A 179 -0.92 -13.96 10.10
N ASP A 180 0.28 -13.65 9.62
CA ASP A 180 1.43 -14.52 9.74
C ASP A 180 2.19 -14.17 11.04
N PRO A 181 2.07 -14.97 12.11
CA PRO A 181 2.71 -14.66 13.38
C PRO A 181 4.25 -14.79 13.33
N ASN A 182 4.79 -15.40 12.27
CA ASN A 182 6.23 -15.56 12.10
C ASN A 182 6.89 -14.33 11.45
N GLN A 183 6.09 -13.41 10.92
CA GLN A 183 6.59 -12.17 10.32
C GLN A 183 6.60 -11.05 11.35
N PRO A 184 7.62 -10.17 11.35
CA PRO A 184 7.65 -9.03 12.24
C PRO A 184 6.47 -8.09 11.94
N PRO A 185 5.96 -7.37 12.95
CA PRO A 185 4.96 -6.33 12.72
C PRO A 185 5.53 -5.25 11.79
N THR A 186 4.67 -4.64 10.98
CA THR A 186 5.11 -3.53 10.12
C THR A 186 5.62 -2.37 10.98
N THR A 187 6.57 -1.61 10.44
CA THR A 187 7.38 -0.60 11.10
C THR A 187 6.98 0.82 10.68
N ARG A 188 7.53 1.82 11.37
CA ARG A 188 7.37 3.23 10.98
C ARG A 188 8.01 3.54 9.62
N ARG A 189 9.07 2.82 9.24
CA ARG A 189 9.74 3.01 7.96
C ARG A 189 8.83 2.59 6.81
N GLU A 190 8.24 1.40 6.91
CA GLU A 190 7.27 0.90 5.92
C GLU A 190 6.06 1.84 5.79
N LEU A 191 5.56 2.41 6.89
CA LEU A 191 4.51 3.43 6.81
C LEU A 191 4.89 4.63 5.92
N GLN A 192 6.14 5.08 5.98
CA GLN A 192 6.59 6.20 5.13
C GLN A 192 6.66 5.79 3.66
N GLU A 193 6.98 4.52 3.39
CA GLU A 193 6.95 3.95 2.05
C GLU A 193 5.51 3.87 1.54
N PHE A 194 4.56 3.40 2.36
CA PHE A 194 3.14 3.33 2.00
C PHE A 194 2.60 4.72 1.63
N ARG A 195 2.91 5.73 2.45
CA ARG A 195 2.49 7.12 2.21
C ARG A 195 3.14 7.72 0.96
N ARG A 196 4.42 7.43 0.73
CA ARG A 196 5.14 7.90 -0.45
C ARG A 196 4.54 7.30 -1.71
N GLU A 197 4.28 6.01 -1.70
CA GLU A 197 3.66 5.28 -2.80
C GLU A 197 2.24 5.81 -3.09
N TRP A 198 1.39 5.94 -2.05
CA TRP A 198 0.06 6.55 -2.15
C TRP A 198 0.07 7.94 -2.80
N ASN A 199 1.04 8.77 -2.43
CA ASN A 199 1.21 10.13 -2.95
C ASN A 199 1.84 10.16 -4.36
N SER A 200 2.52 9.09 -4.77
CA SER A 200 3.09 8.95 -6.12
C SER A 200 2.01 8.71 -7.18
N TYR A 201 0.88 8.13 -6.78
CA TYR A 201 -0.32 8.06 -7.61
C TYR A 201 -0.98 9.44 -7.63
N THR A 202 -0.83 10.13 -8.76
CA THR A 202 -1.36 11.49 -8.98
C THR A 202 -2.29 11.51 -10.18
N LYS A 203 -3.22 12.48 -10.19
CA LYS A 203 -4.12 12.68 -11.34
C LYS A 203 -3.36 12.89 -12.65
N ALA A 204 -2.28 13.69 -12.61
CA ALA A 204 -1.47 13.97 -13.80
C ALA A 204 -0.83 12.70 -14.37
N ARG A 205 -0.35 11.80 -13.50
CA ARG A 205 0.20 10.51 -13.91
C ARG A 205 -0.89 9.59 -14.48
N TYR A 206 -2.06 9.56 -13.84
CA TYR A 206 -3.21 8.81 -14.30
C TYR A 206 -3.65 9.25 -15.69
N ASP A 207 -3.90 10.56 -15.88
CA ASP A 207 -4.35 11.12 -17.15
C ASP A 207 -3.35 10.83 -18.29
N LYS A 208 -2.05 10.85 -17.98
CA LYS A 208 -0.98 10.53 -18.94
C LYS A 208 -0.99 9.04 -19.30
N GLU A 209 -0.91 8.15 -18.31
CA GLU A 209 -0.86 6.71 -18.56
C GLU A 209 -2.14 6.18 -19.21
N TYR A 210 -3.30 6.70 -18.81
CA TYR A 210 -4.58 6.37 -19.44
C TYR A 210 -4.57 6.76 -20.93
N ARG A 211 -4.17 7.99 -21.26
CA ARG A 211 -4.06 8.43 -22.66
C ARG A 211 -3.09 7.54 -23.45
N ASP A 212 -1.91 7.27 -22.89
CA ASP A 212 -0.88 6.46 -23.54
C ASP A 212 -1.38 5.02 -23.76
N TYR A 213 -2.09 4.44 -22.79
CA TYR A 213 -2.67 3.10 -22.88
C TYR A 213 -3.72 2.99 -23.99
N PHE A 214 -4.72 3.89 -24.00
CA PHE A 214 -5.78 3.84 -25.01
C PHE A 214 -5.30 4.23 -26.41
N SER A 215 -4.20 4.99 -26.53
CA SER A 215 -3.60 5.27 -27.84
C SER A 215 -2.98 4.04 -28.53
N ARG A 216 -2.75 2.94 -27.80
CA ARG A 216 -2.14 1.71 -28.32
C ARG A 216 -3.14 0.75 -28.97
N PHE A 217 -4.44 1.00 -28.84
CA PHE A 217 -5.51 0.14 -29.36
C PHE A 217 -6.41 0.98 -30.30
N PRO A 218 -6.06 1.09 -31.59
CA PRO A 218 -6.83 1.85 -32.60
C PRO A 218 -8.14 1.18 -33.00
#